data_AF-A0A1J9Q198-F1
#
_entry.id   AF-A0A1J9Q198-F1
#
_cell.length_a   1.000
_cell.length_b   1.000
_cell.length_c   1.000
_cell.angle_alpha   90.00
_cell.angle_beta   90.00
_cell.angle_gamma   90.00
#
_symmetry.space_group_name_H-M   'P 1'
#
loop_
_entity.id
_entity.type
_entity.pdbx_description
1 polymer ?
#
loop_
_entity_poly.entity_id
_entity_poly.type
_entity_poly.pdbx_seq_one_letter_code
_entity_poly.pdbx_strand_id
1 'polypeptide(L)'
;MQNPLLMLFIAYTSSRPGALIESGCLRGSNDALCYKDTVLRVIPNPDQPDRHVLVMEVSLMFMKGKRNKSQPTTYIFHERDDNLALCPVSHFLALALADDAFDARGINSVEEVLRIRVMAPRNSLHLKWKPHMLNIPVFRRAVHSAEGIRISPDKALPYDTFNQRGTANAVDSEDYHQHLHTFIQQRSDLSMPSCCNYQ
;
A
#
# COMPACT_ATOMS: atom_id res chain seq x y z
N MET A 1 10.19 -3.71 5.48
CA MET A 1 9.20 -3.29 6.49
C MET A 1 7.86 -3.10 5.81
N GLN A 2 7.30 -4.20 5.31
CA GLN A 2 5.93 -4.21 4.79
C GLN A 2 5.00 -4.94 5.77
N ASN A 3 5.52 -5.32 6.95
CA ASN A 3 4.82 -6.16 7.93
C ASN A 3 3.57 -5.48 8.51
N PRO A 4 3.57 -4.18 8.86
CA PRO A 4 2.34 -3.51 9.32
C PRO A 4 1.24 -3.54 8.26
N LEU A 5 1.58 -3.21 7.01
CA LEU A 5 0.65 -3.27 5.88
C LEU A 5 0.12 -4.69 5.65
N LEU A 6 1.00 -5.70 5.70
CA LEU A 6 0.62 -7.10 5.56
C LEU A 6 -0.36 -7.52 6.67
N MET A 7 -0.09 -7.15 7.92
CA MET A 7 -0.97 -7.43 9.05
C MET A 7 -2.31 -6.72 8.91
N LEU A 8 -2.32 -5.46 8.46
CA LEU A 8 -3.56 -4.73 8.16
C LEU A 8 -4.35 -5.43 7.06
N PHE A 9 -3.70 -5.87 5.97
CA PHE A 9 -4.40 -6.59 4.90
C PHE A 9 -4.99 -7.91 5.40
N ILE A 10 -4.25 -8.67 6.22
CA ILE A 10 -4.76 -9.90 6.84
C ILE A 10 -5.98 -9.60 7.73
N ALA A 11 -5.88 -8.58 8.58
CA ALA A 11 -6.94 -8.21 9.52
C ALA A 11 -8.22 -7.75 8.80
N TYR A 12 -8.08 -6.88 7.79
CA TYR A 12 -9.22 -6.32 7.07
C TYR A 12 -9.90 -7.30 6.12
N THR A 13 -9.11 -8.14 5.44
CA THR A 13 -9.65 -9.04 4.42
C THR A 13 -10.02 -10.41 4.98
N SER A 14 -9.59 -10.72 6.22
CA SER A 14 -9.61 -12.06 6.80
C SER A 14 -8.92 -13.12 5.93
N SER A 15 -8.03 -12.68 5.03
CA SER A 15 -7.33 -13.56 4.11
C SER A 15 -6.12 -14.20 4.80
N ARG A 16 -5.81 -15.43 4.38
CA ARG A 16 -4.58 -16.10 4.81
C ARG A 16 -3.38 -15.35 4.25
N PRO A 17 -2.25 -15.29 4.98
CA PRO A 17 -1.07 -14.58 4.49
C PRO A 17 -0.61 -15.08 3.12
N GLY A 18 -0.69 -16.39 2.85
CA GLY A 18 -0.34 -16.99 1.55
C GLY A 18 -1.22 -16.59 0.35
N ALA A 19 -2.27 -15.77 0.54
CA ALA A 19 -2.99 -15.11 -0.55
C ALA A 19 -2.34 -13.76 -0.95
N LEU A 20 -1.49 -13.22 -0.09
CA LEU A 20 -0.80 -11.93 -0.22
C LEU A 20 0.69 -12.11 -0.50
N ILE A 21 1.30 -13.14 0.10
CA ILE A 21 2.74 -13.45 0.04
C ILE A 21 2.95 -14.85 -0.53
N GLU A 22 4.21 -15.21 -0.84
CA GLU A 22 4.54 -16.51 -1.44
C GLU A 22 4.12 -17.66 -0.51
N SER A 23 3.15 -18.45 -0.97
CA SER A 23 2.59 -19.56 -0.20
C SER A 23 3.61 -20.66 0.05
N GLY A 24 3.65 -21.20 1.27
CA GLY A 24 4.54 -22.33 1.62
C GLY A 24 4.27 -23.60 0.79
N CYS A 25 3.04 -23.78 0.29
CA CYS A 25 2.68 -24.90 -0.58
C CYS A 25 3.24 -24.77 -2.01
N LEU A 26 3.71 -23.57 -2.40
CA LEU A 26 4.20 -23.25 -3.74
C LEU A 26 5.52 -22.48 -3.67
N ARG A 27 6.39 -22.95 -2.78
CA ARG A 27 7.70 -22.37 -2.54
C ARG A 27 8.49 -22.28 -3.85
N GLY A 28 9.04 -21.10 -4.11
CA GLY A 28 9.85 -20.81 -5.30
C GLY A 28 9.04 -20.32 -6.50
N SER A 29 7.71 -20.25 -6.41
CA SER A 29 6.89 -19.71 -7.51
C SER A 29 6.97 -18.20 -7.63
N ASN A 30 7.36 -17.50 -6.55
CA ASN A 30 7.31 -16.04 -6.45
C ASN A 30 5.89 -15.45 -6.64
N ASP A 31 4.84 -16.29 -6.59
CA ASP A 31 3.46 -15.84 -6.68
C ASP A 31 3.07 -15.11 -5.41
N ALA A 32 2.76 -13.83 -5.53
CA ALA A 32 2.33 -12.97 -4.44
C ALA A 32 1.51 -11.81 -5.00
N LEU A 33 0.87 -11.03 -4.13
CA LEU A 33 0.23 -9.79 -4.53
C LEU A 33 1.26 -8.85 -5.17
N CYS A 34 1.02 -8.43 -6.41
CA CYS A 34 1.88 -7.50 -7.15
C CYS A 34 1.21 -6.13 -7.30
N TYR A 35 1.98 -5.10 -7.69
CA TYR A 35 1.41 -3.77 -7.94
C TYR A 35 0.30 -3.77 -9.00
N LYS A 36 0.38 -4.61 -10.04
CA LYS A 36 -0.70 -4.76 -11.04
C LYS A 36 -2.05 -5.21 -10.46
N ASP A 37 -2.03 -5.85 -9.29
CA ASP A 37 -3.22 -6.35 -8.61
C ASP A 37 -3.83 -5.27 -7.69
N THR A 38 -3.24 -4.08 -7.67
CA THR A 38 -3.66 -2.94 -6.85
C THR A 38 -4.01 -1.74 -7.73
N VAL A 39 -5.07 -1.02 -7.35
CA VAL A 39 -5.47 0.23 -8.00
C VAL A 39 -5.61 1.29 -6.92
N LEU A 40 -4.87 2.39 -7.04
CA LEU A 40 -4.98 3.53 -6.13
C LEU A 40 -5.65 4.69 -6.86
N ARG A 41 -6.71 5.24 -6.28
CA ARG A 41 -7.46 6.36 -6.84
C ARG A 41 -7.59 7.49 -5.86
N VAL A 42 -7.58 8.70 -6.39
CA VAL A 42 -8.05 9.90 -5.70
C VAL A 42 -9.49 10.15 -6.14
N ILE A 43 -10.40 10.38 -5.20
CA ILE A 43 -11.80 10.74 -5.48
C ILE A 43 -12.19 11.99 -4.67
N PRO A 44 -13.12 12.82 -5.17
CA PRO A 44 -13.76 13.85 -4.35
C PRO A 44 -14.45 13.19 -3.16
N ASN A 45 -14.35 13.79 -1.98
CA ASN A 45 -15.08 13.33 -0.81
C ASN A 45 -16.56 13.78 -0.96
N PRO A 46 -17.52 12.85 -0.91
CA PRO A 46 -18.94 13.19 -1.08
C PRO A 46 -19.47 14.08 0.06
N ASP A 47 -18.93 13.94 1.27
CA ASP A 47 -19.35 14.70 2.45
C ASP A 47 -18.61 16.05 2.57
N GLN A 48 -17.45 16.17 1.91
CA GLN A 48 -16.59 17.36 1.95
C GLN A 48 -16.06 17.65 0.53
N PRO A 49 -16.80 18.39 -0.31
CA PRO A 49 -16.44 18.61 -1.72
C PRO A 49 -15.04 19.23 -1.94
N ASP A 50 -14.57 20.04 -0.99
CA ASP A 50 -13.24 20.64 -1.00
C ASP A 50 -12.13 19.69 -0.54
N ARG A 51 -12.45 18.44 -0.20
CA ARG A 51 -11.50 17.41 0.23
C ARG A 51 -11.50 16.27 -0.77
N HIS A 52 -10.31 15.72 -1.02
CA HIS A 52 -10.14 14.50 -1.80
C HIS A 52 -9.62 13.39 -0.89
N VAL A 53 -10.09 12.17 -1.13
CA VAL A 53 -9.74 10.98 -0.37
C VAL A 53 -9.16 9.91 -1.28
N LEU A 54 -8.27 9.10 -0.72
CA LEU A 54 -7.69 7.96 -1.40
C LEU A 54 -8.59 6.73 -1.23
N VAL A 55 -8.77 5.99 -2.33
CA VAL A 55 -9.43 4.70 -2.35
C VAL A 55 -8.51 3.70 -3.04
N MET A 56 -8.31 2.55 -2.40
CA MET A 56 -7.46 1.49 -2.91
C MET A 56 -8.28 0.23 -3.15
N GLU A 57 -8.15 -0.34 -4.34
CA GLU A 57 -8.69 -1.65 -4.69
C GLU A 57 -7.55 -2.67 -4.68
N VAL A 58 -7.75 -3.83 -4.06
CA VAL A 58 -6.76 -4.92 -4.01
C VAL A 58 -7.43 -6.21 -4.46
N SER A 59 -6.92 -6.81 -5.54
CA SER A 59 -7.45 -8.03 -6.14
C SER A 59 -6.61 -9.25 -5.76
N LEU A 60 -7.18 -10.16 -4.96
CA LEU A 60 -6.46 -11.36 -4.51
C LEU A 60 -6.61 -12.50 -5.52
N MET A 61 -5.53 -12.78 -6.25
CA MET A 61 -5.46 -13.84 -7.28
C MET A 61 -5.21 -15.25 -6.69
N PHE A 62 -4.61 -15.34 -5.49
CA PHE A 62 -4.05 -16.59 -4.96
C PHE A 62 -4.83 -17.19 -3.77
N MET A 63 -6.12 -16.86 -3.63
CA MET A 63 -6.94 -17.42 -2.55
C MET A 63 -7.10 -18.94 -2.67
N LYS A 64 -6.99 -19.65 -1.53
CA LYS A 64 -7.20 -21.11 -1.46
C LYS A 64 -8.58 -21.46 -2.00
N GLY A 65 -8.65 -22.44 -2.92
CA GLY A 65 -9.90 -22.88 -3.55
C GLY A 65 -10.48 -21.93 -4.59
N LYS A 66 -9.81 -20.80 -4.87
CA LYS A 66 -10.15 -19.87 -5.97
C LYS A 66 -9.01 -19.66 -6.98
N ARG A 67 -7.88 -20.33 -6.78
CA ARG A 67 -6.77 -20.33 -7.74
C ARG A 67 -7.24 -20.88 -9.10
N ASN A 68 -6.90 -20.19 -10.19
CA ASN A 68 -7.34 -20.47 -11.57
C ASN A 68 -8.85 -20.27 -11.83
N LYS A 69 -9.59 -19.59 -10.94
CA LYS A 69 -10.94 -19.12 -11.26
C LYS A 69 -10.87 -17.82 -12.06
N SER A 70 -11.89 -17.59 -12.88
CA SER A 70 -11.95 -16.45 -13.82
C SER A 70 -12.04 -15.08 -13.15
N GLN A 71 -12.39 -15.00 -11.86
CA GLN A 71 -12.54 -13.73 -11.16
C GLN A 71 -11.80 -13.72 -9.81
N PRO A 72 -10.88 -12.77 -9.58
CA PRO A 72 -10.28 -12.56 -8.27
C PRO A 72 -11.31 -12.04 -7.26
N THR A 73 -10.98 -12.14 -5.98
CA THR A 73 -11.74 -11.44 -4.93
C THR A 73 -11.11 -10.08 -4.71
N THR A 74 -11.86 -9.02 -5.01
CA THR A 74 -11.40 -7.62 -4.87
C THR A 74 -11.93 -7.01 -3.59
N TYR A 75 -11.04 -6.40 -2.82
CA TYR A 75 -11.35 -5.65 -1.60
C TYR A 75 -11.13 -4.16 -1.86
N ILE A 76 -12.02 -3.32 -1.34
CA ILE A 76 -11.93 -1.87 -1.44
C ILE A 76 -11.62 -1.30 -0.07
N PHE A 77 -10.54 -0.52 0.00
CA PHE A 77 -10.10 0.17 1.19
C PHE A 77 -10.32 1.66 0.99
N HIS A 78 -11.04 2.26 1.93
CA HIS A 78 -11.15 3.71 2.03
C HIS A 78 -10.06 4.23 2.95
N GLU A 79 -9.49 5.38 2.59
CA GLU A 79 -8.68 6.15 3.52
C GLU A 79 -9.46 6.40 4.81
N ARG A 80 -8.80 6.15 5.94
CA ARG A 80 -9.37 6.39 7.27
C ARG A 80 -9.01 7.79 7.72
N ASP A 81 -9.82 8.37 8.59
CA ASP A 81 -9.58 9.66 9.25
C ASP A 81 -9.52 9.55 10.78
N ASP A 82 -9.90 8.42 11.35
CA ASP A 82 -9.95 8.18 12.80
C ASP A 82 -8.61 7.73 13.39
N ASN A 83 -7.90 6.82 12.72
CA ASN A 83 -6.56 6.38 13.10
C ASN A 83 -5.73 6.05 11.86
N LEU A 84 -4.96 7.04 11.42
CA LEU A 84 -4.11 6.96 10.22
C LEU A 84 -3.00 5.91 10.34
N ALA A 85 -2.53 5.61 11.56
CA ALA A 85 -1.56 4.54 11.81
C ALA A 85 -2.16 3.13 11.64
N LEU A 86 -3.48 3.01 11.51
CA LEU A 86 -4.17 1.76 11.18
C LEU A 86 -4.82 1.83 9.79
N CYS A 87 -4.44 2.82 8.96
CA CYS A 87 -5.00 2.99 7.63
C CYS A 87 -4.21 2.21 6.57
N PRO A 88 -4.74 1.10 6.02
CA PRO A 88 -4.03 0.32 5.00
C PRO A 88 -3.68 1.14 3.76
N VAL A 89 -4.47 2.16 3.42
CA VAL A 89 -4.21 3.04 2.27
C VAL A 89 -2.97 3.91 2.51
N SER A 90 -2.82 4.50 3.71
CA SER A 90 -1.65 5.30 4.08
C SER A 90 -0.36 4.48 4.08
N HIS A 91 -0.43 3.28 4.65
CA HIS A 91 0.69 2.34 4.65
C HIS A 91 1.08 1.90 3.24
N PHE A 92 0.12 1.61 2.37
CA PHE A 92 0.39 1.26 0.99
C PHE A 92 0.98 2.43 0.20
N LEU A 93 0.46 3.65 0.40
CA LEU A 93 1.00 4.85 -0.23
C LEU A 93 2.46 5.10 0.15
N ALA A 94 2.78 5.03 1.44
CA ALA A 94 4.15 5.19 1.93
C ALA A 94 5.10 4.15 1.31
N LEU A 95 4.64 2.91 1.17
CA LEU A 95 5.40 1.85 0.50
C LEU A 95 5.61 2.15 -0.99
N ALA A 96 4.56 2.57 -1.70
CA ALA A 96 4.64 2.88 -3.12
C ALA A 96 5.57 4.08 -3.42
N LEU A 97 5.63 5.06 -2.52
CA LEU A 97 6.57 6.18 -2.59
C LEU A 97 8.02 5.71 -2.33
N ALA A 98 8.23 4.90 -1.28
CA ALA A 98 9.54 4.32 -1.00
C ALA A 98 10.06 3.41 -2.12
N ASP A 99 9.14 2.77 -2.86
CA ASP A 99 9.44 1.96 -4.03
C ASP A 99 9.59 2.75 -5.33
N ASP A 100 9.39 4.07 -5.30
CA ASP A 100 9.37 4.93 -6.49
C ASP A 100 8.44 4.35 -7.60
N ALA A 101 7.24 3.92 -7.17
CA ALA A 101 6.37 3.08 -7.99
C ALA A 101 5.47 3.86 -8.97
N PHE A 102 5.28 5.16 -8.76
CA PHE A 102 4.32 5.98 -9.51
C PHE A 102 4.85 6.38 -10.90
N ASP A 103 4.02 6.24 -11.93
CA ASP A 103 4.36 6.62 -13.32
C ASP A 103 4.23 8.12 -13.58
N ALA A 104 3.39 8.80 -12.80
CA ALA A 104 3.11 10.22 -13.00
C ALA A 104 4.33 11.09 -12.62
N ARG A 105 4.79 11.92 -13.57
CA ARG A 105 5.76 12.97 -13.28
C ARG A 105 5.20 13.90 -12.20
N GLY A 106 5.91 14.01 -11.08
CA GLY A 106 5.52 14.86 -9.95
C GLY A 106 4.73 14.17 -8.83
N ILE A 107 4.78 12.83 -8.74
CA ILE A 107 4.38 12.10 -7.54
C ILE A 107 5.62 11.42 -6.95
N ASN A 108 6.37 12.17 -6.15
CA ASN A 108 7.57 11.71 -5.45
C ASN A 108 7.44 11.88 -3.93
N SER A 109 6.34 12.46 -3.47
CA SER A 109 6.13 12.83 -2.08
C SER A 109 4.67 12.68 -1.67
N VAL A 110 4.43 12.60 -0.36
CA VAL A 110 3.08 12.54 0.22
C VAL A 110 2.30 13.81 -0.12
N GLU A 111 2.95 14.95 -0.02
CA GLU A 111 2.43 16.29 -0.24
C GLU A 111 1.85 16.43 -1.63
N GLU A 112 2.58 15.94 -2.64
CA GLU A 112 2.14 15.95 -4.03
C GLU A 112 0.89 15.12 -4.22
N VAL A 113 0.80 13.94 -3.60
CA VAL A 113 -0.38 13.07 -3.64
C VAL A 113 -1.58 13.76 -2.99
N LEU A 114 -1.38 14.36 -1.81
CA LEU A 114 -2.44 15.04 -1.06
C LEU A 114 -2.94 16.32 -1.74
N ARG A 115 -2.11 16.93 -2.61
CA ARG A 115 -2.49 18.11 -3.42
C ARG A 115 -3.27 17.78 -4.67
N ILE A 116 -3.35 16.50 -5.06
CA ILE A 116 -4.09 16.08 -6.25
C ILE A 116 -5.57 16.46 -6.10
N ARG A 117 -6.07 17.20 -7.09
CA ARG A 117 -7.49 17.55 -7.23
C ARG A 117 -8.07 16.84 -8.43
N VAL A 118 -9.21 16.21 -8.24
CA VAL A 118 -10.00 15.64 -9.33
C VAL A 118 -10.91 16.74 -9.86
N MET A 119 -10.63 17.19 -11.08
CA MET A 119 -11.43 18.24 -11.71
C MET A 119 -12.65 17.65 -12.42
N ALA A 120 -13.80 18.33 -12.29
CA ALA A 120 -14.98 18.04 -13.09
C ALA A 120 -14.64 18.08 -14.61
N PRO A 121 -15.26 17.22 -15.45
CA PRO A 121 -16.33 16.28 -15.13
C PRO A 121 -15.83 14.91 -14.62
N ARG A 122 -14.54 14.77 -14.29
CA ARG A 122 -14.01 13.49 -13.79
C ARG A 122 -14.43 13.30 -12.32
N ASN A 123 -14.77 12.06 -11.96
CA ASN A 123 -15.16 11.70 -10.60
C ASN A 123 -14.06 10.91 -9.86
N SER A 124 -12.99 10.53 -10.55
CA SER A 124 -11.81 9.89 -9.95
C SER A 124 -10.56 10.13 -10.79
N LEU A 125 -9.40 10.06 -10.15
CA LEU A 125 -8.10 10.00 -10.81
C LEU A 125 -7.37 8.73 -10.37
N HIS A 126 -7.03 7.87 -11.34
CA HIS A 126 -6.22 6.68 -11.11
C HIS A 126 -4.73 7.06 -11.10
N LEU A 127 -4.05 6.76 -9.99
CA LEU A 127 -2.59 6.88 -9.87
C LEU A 127 -1.94 5.63 -10.46
N LYS A 128 -1.29 5.78 -11.62
CA LYS A 128 -0.71 4.66 -12.37
C LYS A 128 0.64 4.25 -11.83
N TRP A 129 0.93 2.95 -11.90
CA TRP A 129 2.24 2.37 -11.60
C TRP A 129 3.16 2.40 -12.82
N LYS A 130 4.47 2.54 -12.59
CA LYS A 130 5.48 2.39 -13.65
C LYS A 130 5.36 1.00 -14.28
N PRO A 131 5.55 0.84 -15.61
CA PRO A 131 5.41 -0.46 -16.27
C PRO A 131 6.28 -1.57 -15.67
N HIS A 132 7.51 -1.25 -15.25
CA HIS A 132 8.42 -2.22 -14.64
C HIS A 132 8.01 -2.65 -13.23
N MET A 133 7.15 -1.88 -12.54
CA MET A 133 6.68 -2.18 -11.19
C MET A 133 5.50 -3.15 -11.16
N LEU A 134 4.77 -3.29 -12.27
CA LEU A 134 3.53 -4.06 -12.34
C LEU A 134 3.67 -5.51 -11.83
N ASN A 135 4.79 -6.18 -12.11
CA ASN A 135 5.04 -7.55 -11.66
C ASN A 135 5.90 -7.65 -10.39
N ILE A 136 6.25 -6.52 -9.79
CA ILE A 136 7.00 -6.51 -8.53
C ILE A 136 6.04 -6.86 -7.39
N PRO A 137 6.38 -7.84 -6.54
CA PRO A 137 5.58 -8.15 -5.36
C PRO A 137 5.50 -6.96 -4.41
N VAL A 138 4.32 -6.69 -3.86
CA VAL A 138 4.12 -5.67 -2.82
C VAL A 138 4.88 -6.07 -1.56
N PHE A 139 4.81 -7.36 -1.20
CA PHE A 139 5.48 -7.93 -0.04
C PHE A 139 6.73 -8.72 -0.46
N ARG A 140 7.92 -8.17 -0.22
CA ARG A 140 9.23 -8.68 -0.64
C ARG A 140 10.08 -9.11 0.54
N ARG A 141 10.90 -10.14 0.31
CA ARG A 141 11.78 -10.68 1.35
C ARG A 141 12.94 -9.74 1.65
N ALA A 142 13.39 -9.78 2.89
CA ALA A 142 14.69 -9.27 3.28
C ALA A 142 15.81 -10.17 2.72
N VAL A 143 16.89 -9.58 2.23
CA VAL A 143 18.12 -10.25 1.81
C VAL A 143 19.30 -9.64 2.56
N HIS A 144 20.20 -10.49 3.04
CA HIS A 144 21.44 -10.06 3.67
C HIS A 144 22.49 -9.81 2.59
N SER A 145 23.13 -8.65 2.62
CA SER A 145 24.29 -8.31 1.79
C SER A 145 25.44 -7.81 2.66
N ALA A 146 26.60 -7.56 2.03
CA ALA A 146 27.78 -7.03 2.73
C ALA A 146 27.51 -5.66 3.37
N GLU A 147 26.59 -4.89 2.79
CA GLU A 147 26.17 -3.55 3.22
C GLU A 147 25.03 -3.57 4.27
N GLY A 148 24.62 -4.76 4.73
CA GLY A 148 23.54 -4.92 5.69
C GLY A 148 22.33 -5.67 5.13
N ILE A 149 21.19 -5.54 5.79
CA ILE A 149 19.96 -6.20 5.34
C ILE A 149 19.15 -5.22 4.48
N ARG A 150 18.77 -5.64 3.28
CA ARG A 150 17.98 -4.84 2.33
C ARG A 150 16.73 -5.60 1.88
N ILE A 151 15.73 -4.90 1.36
CA ILE A 151 14.59 -5.54 0.72
C ILE A 151 14.99 -6.02 -0.68
N SER A 152 14.60 -7.24 -1.04
CA SER A 152 14.82 -7.77 -2.38
C SER A 152 14.09 -6.92 -3.41
N PRO A 153 14.68 -6.64 -4.58
CA PRO A 153 14.00 -5.83 -5.59
C PRO A 153 12.73 -6.51 -6.13
N ASP A 154 12.74 -7.83 -6.31
CA ASP A 154 11.73 -8.60 -7.06
C ASP A 154 11.24 -9.90 -6.38
N LYS A 155 11.85 -10.32 -5.26
CA LYS A 155 11.50 -11.60 -4.62
C LYS A 155 10.44 -11.43 -3.53
N ALA A 156 9.34 -12.13 -3.70
CA ALA A 156 8.23 -12.19 -2.76
C ALA A 156 8.70 -12.72 -1.39
N LEU A 157 8.02 -12.26 -0.33
CA LEU A 157 8.17 -12.74 1.04
C LEU A 157 7.61 -14.18 1.15
N PRO A 158 8.42 -15.18 1.53
CA PRO A 158 7.90 -16.53 1.79
C PRO A 158 7.04 -16.58 3.05
N TYR A 159 5.95 -17.34 3.00
CA TYR A 159 5.11 -17.64 4.14
C TYR A 159 5.91 -18.23 5.31
N ASP A 160 6.85 -19.13 5.03
CA ASP A 160 7.63 -19.77 6.08
C ASP A 160 8.59 -18.79 6.75
N THR A 161 9.10 -17.79 6.02
CA THR A 161 9.90 -16.70 6.59
C THR A 161 9.04 -15.81 7.49
N PHE A 162 7.84 -15.46 7.04
CA PHE A 162 6.86 -14.71 7.83
C PHE A 162 6.46 -15.46 9.12
N ASN A 163 6.22 -16.77 9.03
CA ASN A 163 5.79 -17.60 10.15
C ASN A 163 6.91 -17.92 11.15
N GLN A 164 8.13 -18.19 10.67
CA GLN A 164 9.27 -18.56 11.53
C GLN A 164 9.90 -17.38 12.24
N ARG A 165 10.02 -16.23 11.55
CA ARG A 165 10.75 -15.08 12.10
C ARG A 165 9.88 -14.12 12.89
N GLY A 166 8.55 -14.30 12.87
CA GLY A 166 7.60 -13.33 13.43
C GLY A 166 7.89 -11.91 12.93
N THR A 167 7.36 -10.90 13.60
CA THR A 167 7.69 -9.48 13.35
C THR A 167 9.17 -9.12 13.65
N ALA A 168 9.96 -10.05 14.20
CA ALA A 168 11.23 -9.77 14.87
C ALA A 168 12.44 -9.48 13.95
N ASN A 169 12.29 -9.59 12.62
CA ASN A 169 13.33 -9.19 11.66
C ASN A 169 12.74 -8.38 10.49
N ALA A 170 11.79 -7.49 10.80
CA ALA A 170 11.39 -6.48 9.85
C ALA A 170 12.64 -5.65 9.49
N VAL A 171 13.05 -5.68 8.23
CA VAL A 171 14.08 -4.75 7.75
C VAL A 171 13.41 -3.41 7.57
N ASP A 172 13.82 -2.43 8.35
CA ASP A 172 13.28 -1.08 8.29
C ASP A 172 13.81 -0.38 7.05
N SER A 173 12.91 -0.12 6.09
CA SER A 173 13.16 0.91 5.11
C SER A 173 12.88 2.24 5.81
N GLU A 174 13.93 3.02 6.01
CA GLU A 174 13.86 4.35 6.60
C GLU A 174 12.92 5.24 5.78
N ASP A 175 13.00 5.14 4.45
CA ASP A 175 12.13 5.85 3.50
C ASP A 175 10.65 5.55 3.74
N TYR A 176 10.26 4.29 3.95
CA TYR A 176 8.87 3.94 4.22
C TYR A 176 8.32 4.60 5.50
N HIS A 177 9.10 4.59 6.60
CA HIS A 177 8.66 5.21 7.85
C HIS A 177 8.56 6.71 7.70
N GLN A 178 9.53 7.32 7.02
CA GLN A 178 9.52 8.74 6.76
C GLN A 178 8.25 9.14 5.98
N HIS A 179 7.92 8.44 4.89
CA HIS A 179 6.70 8.72 4.13
C HIS A 179 5.43 8.47 4.96
N LEU A 180 5.37 7.40 5.76
CA LEU A 180 4.20 7.12 6.60
C LEU A 180 4.00 8.20 7.66
N HIS A 181 5.07 8.59 8.37
CA HIS A 181 5.02 9.66 9.36
C HIS A 181 4.61 10.98 8.73
N THR A 182 5.20 11.33 7.58
CA THR A 182 4.83 12.53 6.83
C THR A 182 3.35 12.50 6.44
N PHE A 183 2.84 11.36 5.96
CA PHE A 183 1.42 11.20 5.64
C PHE A 183 0.52 11.44 6.84
N ILE A 184 0.82 10.76 7.95
CA ILE A 184 0.02 10.87 9.18
C ILE A 184 -0.01 12.33 9.65
N GLN A 185 1.16 12.98 9.75
CA GLN A 185 1.27 14.36 10.20
C GLN A 185 0.46 15.32 9.31
N GLN A 186 0.66 15.26 8.00
CA GLN A 186 0.04 16.20 7.08
C GLN A 186 -1.47 16.00 6.94
N ARG A 187 -1.93 14.74 7.00
CA ARG A 187 -3.37 14.48 7.02
C ARG A 187 -4.00 14.93 8.32
N SER A 188 -3.32 14.78 9.46
CA SER A 188 -3.78 15.34 10.72
C SER A 188 -3.90 16.87 10.64
N ASP A 189 -2.90 17.55 10.09
CA ASP A 189 -2.91 19.02 9.93
C ASP A 189 -4.05 19.48 9.00
N LEU A 190 -4.35 18.74 7.92
CA LEU A 190 -5.47 19.02 7.02
C LEU A 190 -6.85 18.71 7.63
N SER A 191 -6.90 17.87 8.67
CA SER A 191 -8.14 17.51 9.36
C SER A 191 -8.48 18.43 10.54
N MET A 192 -7.53 19.26 10.99
CA MET A 192 -7.81 20.27 12.01
C MET A 192 -8.67 21.39 11.41
N PRO A 193 -9.82 21.73 12.01
CA PRO A 193 -10.55 22.91 11.58
C PRO A 193 -9.67 24.14 11.78
N SER A 194 -9.65 25.03 10.79
CA SER A 194 -8.94 26.30 10.85
C SER A 194 -9.42 27.10 12.08
N CYS A 195 -8.76 26.96 13.23
CA CYS A 195 -8.91 27.87 14.36
C CYS A 195 -8.19 29.18 14.03
N CYS A 196 -8.67 29.91 13.02
CA CYS A 196 -8.29 31.28 12.71
C CYS A 196 -9.41 31.90 11.87
N ASN A 197 -10.38 32.53 12.55
CA ASN A 197 -11.03 33.79 12.20
C ASN A 197 -12.12 34.09 13.23
N TYR A 198 -11.68 34.39 14.45
CA TYR A 198 -12.41 35.26 15.39
C TYR A 198 -11.38 36.24 15.95
N GLN A 199 -11.11 37.29 15.19
CA GLN A 199 -10.57 38.56 15.67
C GLN A 199 -10.97 39.66 14.71
#